data_AF-A0A063ZB62-F1
#
_entry.id   AF-A0A063ZB62-F1
#
_cell.length_a   1.000
_cell.length_b   1.000
_cell.length_c   1.000
_cell.angle_alpha   90.00
_cell.angle_beta   90.00
_cell.angle_gamma   90.00
#
_symmetry.space_group_name_H-M   'P 1'
#
loop_
_entity.id
_entity.type
_entity.pdbx_description
1 polymer ?
#
loop_
_entity_poly.entity_id
_entity_poly.type
_entity_poly.pdbx_seq_one_letter_code
_entity_poly.pdbx_strand_id
1 'polypeptide(L)'
;MLSDGTAYEASFEVTGSEHAFWTPGMLGERVPLQVEELEVLGPAGPVDYQETGRGVITFPEGNYTITYRAPVRDNHLVAAFDTPYAVTVALPGGFDVKNPLIGMVSPGAVISTGPNGTTEVAWDRIRVVEVRFYTPEREILLTTFGTIWLAVALVLLLPLLISRRKEGE
;
A
#
# COMPACT_ATOMS: atom_id res chain seq x y z
N MET A 1 10.21 10.68 9.78
CA MET A 1 8.95 11.47 9.94
C MET A 1 8.28 11.50 8.58
N LEU A 2 7.10 10.88 8.43
CA LEU A 2 6.34 10.80 7.16
C LEU A 2 5.24 11.88 7.13
N SER A 3 5.61 13.13 7.37
CA SER A 3 4.66 14.24 7.56
C SER A 3 4.13 14.84 6.27
N ASP A 4 4.84 14.63 5.16
CA ASP A 4 4.71 15.51 4.00
C ASP A 4 3.67 14.97 3.00
N GLY A 5 3.15 13.75 3.21
CA GLY A 5 2.18 13.09 2.33
C GLY A 5 2.75 12.64 0.97
N THR A 6 4.05 12.85 0.73
CA THR A 6 4.69 12.69 -0.58
C THR A 6 5.40 11.35 -0.76
N ALA A 7 5.74 10.65 0.32
CA ALA A 7 6.47 9.40 0.30
C ALA A 7 5.94 8.44 1.38
N TYR A 8 6.05 7.14 1.10
CA TYR A 8 5.87 6.09 2.10
C TYR A 8 7.23 5.57 2.55
N GLU A 9 7.27 4.97 3.73
CA GLU A 9 8.44 4.25 4.23
C GLU A 9 8.14 2.76 4.21
N ALA A 10 9.10 1.96 3.76
CA ALA A 10 9.00 0.51 3.76
C ALA A 10 10.22 -0.08 4.44
N SER A 11 9.99 -1.14 5.21
CA SER A 11 11.02 -1.88 5.92
C SER A 11 10.80 -3.38 5.75
N PHE A 12 11.88 -4.12 5.50
CA PHE A 12 11.82 -5.57 5.38
C PHE A 12 13.14 -6.24 5.78
N GLU A 13 13.04 -7.49 6.22
CA GLU A 13 14.20 -8.31 6.56
C GLU A 13 14.68 -9.07 5.31
N VAL A 14 15.97 -8.95 4.99
CA VAL A 14 16.63 -9.63 3.88
C VAL A 14 17.75 -10.54 4.39
N THR A 15 17.89 -11.70 3.76
CA THR A 15 19.03 -12.61 3.95
C THR A 15 19.74 -12.77 2.62
N GLY A 16 21.01 -12.36 2.55
CA GLY A 16 21.81 -12.46 1.34
C GLY A 16 22.89 -11.40 1.26
N SER A 17 23.34 -11.10 0.05
CA SER A 17 24.38 -10.11 -0.26
C SER A 17 23.94 -9.08 -1.31
N GLU A 18 22.72 -9.19 -1.82
CA GLU A 18 22.18 -8.29 -2.83
C GLU A 18 20.66 -8.15 -2.71
N HIS A 19 20.14 -7.00 -3.13
CA HIS A 19 18.72 -6.75 -3.23
C HIS A 19 18.39 -5.83 -4.40
N ALA A 20 17.29 -6.11 -5.11
CA ALA A 20 16.80 -5.31 -6.21
C ALA A 20 15.44 -4.68 -5.86
N PHE A 21 15.36 -3.35 -5.92
CA PHE A 21 14.13 -2.60 -5.75
C PHE A 21 13.41 -2.45 -7.09
N TRP A 22 12.28 -3.13 -7.26
CA TRP A 22 11.52 -3.08 -8.50
C TRP A 22 10.02 -3.26 -8.28
N THR A 23 9.27 -2.83 -9.29
CA THR A 23 7.83 -2.98 -9.39
C THR A 23 7.45 -3.59 -10.73
N PRO A 24 6.40 -4.44 -10.81
CA PRO A 24 5.88 -4.93 -12.09
C PRO A 24 5.31 -3.79 -12.93
N GLY A 25 5.79 -3.66 -14.17
CA GLY A 25 5.23 -2.77 -15.17
C GLY A 25 3.97 -3.33 -15.84
N MET A 26 3.42 -2.60 -16.79
CA MET A 26 2.12 -2.91 -17.42
C MET A 26 2.11 -4.24 -18.18
N LEU A 27 3.26 -4.69 -18.66
CA LEU A 27 3.44 -5.96 -19.38
C LEU A 27 4.16 -7.00 -18.50
N GLY A 28 4.29 -6.74 -17.19
CA GLY A 28 5.00 -7.60 -16.23
C GLY A 28 6.52 -7.44 -16.26
N GLU A 29 7.05 -6.45 -16.98
CA GLU A 29 8.46 -6.10 -16.97
C GLU A 29 8.91 -5.56 -15.61
N ARG A 30 10.20 -5.71 -15.26
CA ARG A 30 10.74 -5.11 -14.03
C ARG A 30 11.05 -3.63 -14.27
N VAL A 31 10.37 -2.76 -13.53
CA VAL A 31 10.65 -1.32 -13.50
C VAL A 31 11.40 -1.00 -12.20
N PRO A 32 12.61 -0.41 -12.26
CA PRO A 32 13.34 -0.02 -11.06
C PRO A 32 12.53 0.94 -10.20
N LEU A 33 12.42 0.63 -8.90
CA LEU A 33 11.77 1.51 -7.94
C LEU A 33 12.75 2.62 -7.57
N GLN A 34 12.30 3.88 -7.64
CA GLN A 34 13.08 5.02 -7.15
C GLN A 34 12.93 5.08 -5.63
N VAL A 35 14.03 4.80 -4.93
CA VAL A 35 14.10 4.81 -3.47
C VAL A 35 15.01 5.94 -2.99
N GLU A 36 14.67 6.49 -1.83
CA GLU A 36 15.37 7.56 -1.13
C GLU A 36 15.57 7.16 0.34
N GLU A 37 16.50 7.80 1.03
CA GLU A 37 16.79 7.51 2.46
C GLU A 37 17.00 6.00 2.73
N LEU A 38 17.74 5.32 1.85
CA LEU A 38 18.02 3.90 1.97
C LEU A 38 19.01 3.64 3.12
N GLU A 39 18.60 2.79 4.05
CA GLU A 39 19.42 2.34 5.18
C GLU A 39 19.46 0.81 5.23
N VAL A 40 20.66 0.24 5.39
CA VAL A 40 20.88 -1.19 5.61
C VAL A 40 21.39 -1.38 7.02
N LEU A 41 20.58 -1.99 7.88
CA LEU A 41 20.87 -2.20 9.29
C LEU A 41 21.15 -3.67 9.57
N GLY A 42 22.36 -3.96 10.05
CA GLY A 42 22.73 -5.28 10.55
C GLY A 42 22.59 -5.38 12.08
N PRO A 43 22.85 -6.57 12.66
CA PRO A 43 22.78 -6.78 14.10
C PRO A 43 23.73 -5.88 14.93
N ALA A 44 24.84 -5.45 14.32
CA ALA A 44 25.84 -4.59 14.94
C ALA A 44 25.67 -3.09 14.63
N GLY A 45 24.65 -2.72 13.85
CA GLY A 45 24.40 -1.34 13.40
C GLY A 45 24.38 -1.18 11.87
N PRO A 46 24.44 0.07 11.38
CA PRO A 46 24.44 0.37 9.95
C PRO A 46 25.57 -0.31 9.20
N VAL A 47 25.30 -0.75 7.98
CA VAL A 47 26.25 -1.42 7.09
C VAL A 47 26.32 -0.69 5.76
N ASP A 48 27.53 -0.51 5.26
CA ASP A 48 27.76 0.09 3.96
C ASP A 48 27.25 -0.82 2.83
N TYR A 49 26.61 -0.21 1.85
CA TYR A 49 26.15 -0.87 0.64
C TYR A 49 26.70 -0.16 -0.60
N GLN A 50 26.74 -0.89 -1.72
CA GLN A 50 27.11 -0.34 -3.02
C GLN A 50 25.95 -0.40 -3.99
N GLU A 51 25.65 0.71 -4.65
CA GLU A 51 24.68 0.74 -5.75
C GLU A 51 25.36 0.25 -7.03
N THR A 52 24.85 -0.85 -7.59
CA THR A 52 25.36 -1.43 -8.85
C THR A 52 24.56 -0.98 -10.07
N GLY A 53 23.56 -0.12 -9.85
CA GLY A 53 22.68 0.46 -10.87
C GLY A 53 21.36 -0.28 -11.03
N ARG A 54 20.39 0.36 -11.71
CA ARG A 54 19.03 -0.18 -11.95
C ARG A 54 18.25 -0.56 -10.68
N GLY A 55 18.47 0.16 -9.57
CA GLY A 55 17.81 -0.12 -8.30
C GLY A 55 18.35 -1.38 -7.60
N VAL A 56 19.59 -1.80 -7.89
CA VAL A 56 20.24 -2.94 -7.24
C VAL A 56 21.30 -2.44 -6.27
N ILE A 57 21.27 -2.98 -5.05
CA ILE A 57 22.29 -2.76 -4.03
C ILE A 57 22.98 -4.08 -3.69
N THR A 58 24.26 -3.99 -3.33
CA THR A 58 25.04 -5.09 -2.79
C THR A 58 25.59 -4.73 -1.42
N PHE A 59 25.66 -5.73 -0.55
CA PHE A 59 26.11 -5.61 0.84
C PHE A 59 26.80 -6.93 1.24
N PRO A 60 27.59 -6.96 2.33
CA PRO A 60 28.20 -8.20 2.82
C PRO A 60 27.14 -9.28 3.06
N GLU A 61 27.50 -10.55 2.91
CA GLU A 61 26.54 -11.64 3.12
C GLU A 61 26.08 -11.70 4.59
N GLY A 62 24.76 -11.67 4.82
CA GLY A 62 24.20 -11.70 6.16
C GLY A 62 22.69 -11.48 6.23
N ASN A 63 22.20 -11.20 7.44
CA ASN A 63 20.81 -10.86 7.72
C ASN A 63 20.72 -9.38 8.07
N TYR A 64 19.90 -8.65 7.32
CA TYR A 64 19.78 -7.21 7.44
C TYR A 64 18.33 -6.78 7.41
N THR A 65 18.06 -5.64 8.03
CA THR A 65 16.82 -4.89 7.84
C THR A 65 17.12 -3.76 6.88
N ILE A 66 16.41 -3.75 5.75
CA ILE A 66 16.47 -2.66 4.78
C ILE A 66 15.29 -1.74 5.03
N THR A 67 15.56 -0.45 5.19
CA THR A 67 14.53 0.59 5.28
C THR A 67 14.75 1.59 4.17
N TYR A 68 13.68 2.02 3.50
CA TYR A 68 13.75 3.00 2.43
C TYR A 68 12.46 3.81 2.34
N ARG A 69 12.54 4.96 1.67
CA ARG A 69 11.40 5.76 1.26
C ARG A 69 11.20 5.72 -0.23
N ALA A 70 9.94 5.78 -0.66
CA ALA A 70 9.63 5.92 -2.08
C ALA A 70 8.42 6.84 -2.26
N PRO A 71 8.36 7.59 -3.37
CA PRO A 71 7.32 8.57 -3.60
C PRO A 71 5.95 7.89 -3.74
N VAL A 72 4.93 8.53 -3.19
CA VAL A 72 3.53 8.21 -3.41
C VAL A 72 3.14 8.62 -4.83
N ARG A 73 2.72 7.65 -5.65
CA ARG A 73 2.23 7.90 -7.01
C ARG A 73 0.90 7.18 -7.21
N ASP A 74 -0.04 7.85 -7.89
CA ASP A 74 -1.33 7.29 -8.32
C ASP A 74 -2.18 6.62 -7.23
N ASN A 75 -1.95 6.99 -5.96
CA ASN A 75 -2.54 6.35 -4.78
C ASN A 75 -2.35 4.82 -4.74
N HIS A 76 -1.24 4.35 -5.32
CA HIS A 76 -0.96 2.94 -5.52
C HIS A 76 0.52 2.67 -5.27
N LEU A 77 0.78 1.65 -4.47
CA LEU A 77 2.10 1.16 -4.18
C LEU A 77 2.15 -0.29 -4.63
N VAL A 78 3.16 -0.62 -5.42
CA VAL A 78 3.48 -2.00 -5.78
C VAL A 78 4.97 -2.23 -5.63
N ALA A 79 5.35 -3.24 -4.86
CA ALA A 79 6.72 -3.70 -4.73
C ALA A 79 6.74 -5.24 -4.82
N ALA A 80 7.73 -5.78 -5.52
CA ALA A 80 7.85 -7.22 -5.71
C ALA A 80 9.24 -7.72 -5.29
N PHE A 81 9.24 -8.93 -4.73
CA PHE A 81 10.40 -9.56 -4.12
C PHE A 81 10.64 -10.93 -4.76
N ASP A 82 11.91 -11.24 -5.05
CA ASP A 82 12.31 -12.53 -5.63
C ASP A 82 12.10 -13.71 -4.66
N THR A 83 12.10 -13.41 -3.37
CA THR A 83 11.78 -14.33 -2.27
C THR A 83 10.78 -13.65 -1.33
N PRO A 84 9.96 -14.41 -0.58
CA PRO A 84 9.01 -13.80 0.35
C PRO A 84 9.71 -13.26 1.59
N TYR A 85 9.39 -12.03 1.99
CA TYR A 85 9.92 -11.37 3.19
C TYR A 85 8.83 -10.94 4.16
N ALA A 86 9.22 -10.69 5.41
CA ALA A 86 8.42 -9.90 6.34
C ALA A 86 8.56 -8.44 5.94
N VAL A 87 7.44 -7.78 5.64
CA VAL A 87 7.43 -6.41 5.10
C VAL A 87 6.49 -5.55 5.93
N THR A 88 6.91 -4.34 6.24
CA THR A 88 6.08 -3.31 6.85
C THR A 88 6.13 -2.07 5.98
N VAL A 89 4.97 -1.50 5.68
CA VAL A 89 4.82 -0.24 4.95
C VAL A 89 4.09 0.75 5.84
N ALA A 90 4.68 1.92 6.04
CA ALA A 90 4.07 3.05 6.70
C ALA A 90 3.65 4.09 5.66
N LEU A 91 2.34 4.26 5.49
CA LEU A 91 1.76 5.33 4.68
C LEU A 91 1.74 6.63 5.49
N PRO A 92 2.01 7.78 4.84
CA PRO A 92 1.95 9.07 5.52
C PRO A 92 0.54 9.38 6.04
N GLY A 93 0.47 10.26 7.02
CA GLY A 93 -0.80 10.65 7.64
C GLY A 93 -1.81 11.19 6.62
N GLY A 94 -3.09 10.84 6.81
CA GLY A 94 -4.17 11.24 5.91
C GLY A 94 -4.47 10.21 4.81
N PHE A 95 -3.67 9.17 4.62
CA PHE A 95 -4.05 8.04 3.75
C PHE A 95 -4.61 6.87 4.54
N ASP A 96 -5.69 6.27 4.03
CA ASP A 96 -6.29 5.05 4.57
C ASP A 96 -6.45 4.00 3.46
N VAL A 97 -6.60 2.74 3.86
CA VAL A 97 -6.72 1.55 3.01
C VAL A 97 -7.93 0.68 3.40
N LYS A 98 -8.61 1.00 4.51
CA LYS A 98 -9.61 0.11 5.13
C LYS A 98 -10.91 -0.04 4.35
N ASN A 99 -11.31 0.97 3.57
CA ASN A 99 -12.54 0.91 2.79
C ASN A 99 -12.34 0.05 1.52
N PRO A 100 -12.95 -1.14 1.42
CA PRO A 100 -12.69 -2.07 0.32
C PRO A 100 -13.25 -1.62 -1.04
N LEU A 101 -14.07 -0.57 -1.09
CA LEU A 101 -14.60 -0.04 -2.35
C LEU A 101 -13.62 0.89 -3.07
N ILE A 102 -12.68 1.49 -2.33
CA ILE A 102 -11.76 2.52 -2.83
C ILE A 102 -10.30 2.31 -2.40
N GLY A 103 -10.06 1.34 -1.51
CA GLY A 103 -8.75 0.87 -1.10
C GLY A 103 -8.59 -0.62 -1.36
N MET A 104 -7.35 -1.09 -1.28
CA MET A 104 -7.01 -2.49 -1.43
C MET A 104 -5.68 -2.75 -0.77
N VAL A 105 -5.53 -3.92 -0.15
CA VAL A 105 -4.26 -4.39 0.39
C VAL A 105 -4.07 -5.83 -0.07
N SER A 106 -2.86 -6.20 -0.46
CA SER A 106 -2.54 -7.58 -0.82
C SER A 106 -2.83 -8.53 0.36
N PRO A 107 -3.26 -9.78 0.09
CA PRO A 107 -3.72 -10.70 1.13
C PRO A 107 -2.70 -10.97 2.23
N GLY A 108 -3.20 -11.23 3.44
CA GLY A 108 -2.37 -11.55 4.61
C GLY A 108 -1.81 -10.34 5.34
N ALA A 109 -2.20 -9.12 4.96
CA ALA A 109 -1.82 -7.91 5.67
C ALA A 109 -2.55 -7.75 7.00
N VAL A 110 -1.85 -7.21 7.99
CA VAL A 110 -2.43 -6.61 9.20
C VAL A 110 -2.30 -5.09 9.07
N ILE A 111 -3.42 -4.39 9.27
CA ILE A 111 -3.48 -2.93 9.19
C ILE A 111 -3.57 -2.37 10.62
N SER A 112 -2.64 -1.50 10.98
CA SER A 112 -2.59 -0.81 12.26
C SER A 112 -2.47 0.70 12.08
N THR A 113 -2.74 1.44 13.15
CA THR A 113 -2.45 2.87 13.21
C THR A 113 -1.08 3.04 13.84
N GLY A 114 -0.16 3.61 13.07
CA GLY A 114 1.19 3.90 13.51
C GLY A 114 1.30 5.23 14.27
N PRO A 115 2.53 5.60 14.67
CA PRO A 115 2.79 6.88 15.33
C PRO A 115 2.35 8.07 14.46
N ASN A 116 1.86 9.14 15.09
CA ASN A 116 1.44 10.37 14.40
C ASN A 116 0.32 10.18 13.35
N GLY A 117 -0.49 9.12 13.48
CA GLY A 117 -1.63 8.89 12.60
C GLY A 117 -1.26 8.34 11.22
N THR A 118 -0.07 7.75 11.08
CA THR A 118 0.28 6.95 9.90
C THR A 118 -0.57 5.69 9.83
N THR A 119 -0.77 5.18 8.62
CA THR A 119 -1.40 3.88 8.41
C THR A 119 -0.30 2.86 8.14
N GLU A 120 -0.13 1.92 9.06
CA GLU A 120 0.85 0.85 8.94
C GLU A 120 0.20 -0.40 8.37
N VAL A 121 0.88 -1.03 7.42
CA VAL A 121 0.44 -2.25 6.77
C VAL A 121 1.60 -3.24 6.83
N ALA A 122 1.39 -4.34 7.54
CA ALA A 122 2.44 -5.33 7.80
C ALA A 122 2.05 -6.71 7.28
N TRP A 123 3.03 -7.43 6.74
CA TRP A 123 2.91 -8.81 6.31
C TRP A 123 4.02 -9.63 6.94
N ASP A 124 3.68 -10.77 7.54
CA ASP A 124 4.67 -11.71 8.08
C ASP A 124 5.50 -12.36 6.95
N ARG A 125 4.88 -12.59 5.79
CA ARG A 125 5.52 -13.21 4.64
C ARG A 125 4.81 -12.90 3.33
N ILE A 126 5.45 -12.14 2.44
CA ILE A 126 4.86 -11.78 1.15
C ILE A 126 5.90 -11.61 0.03
N ARG A 127 5.51 -11.95 -1.20
CA ARG A 127 6.32 -11.73 -2.43
C ARG A 127 5.94 -10.48 -3.21
N VAL A 128 4.68 -10.08 -3.14
CA VAL A 128 4.17 -8.90 -3.86
C VAL A 128 3.34 -8.08 -2.89
N VAL A 129 3.88 -6.92 -2.54
CA VAL A 129 3.16 -5.92 -1.77
C VAL A 129 2.39 -5.07 -2.76
N GLU A 130 1.08 -5.01 -2.60
CA GLU A 130 0.22 -4.11 -3.36
C GLU A 130 -0.72 -3.40 -2.39
N VAL A 131 -0.67 -2.07 -2.39
CA VAL A 131 -1.50 -1.22 -1.54
C VAL A 131 -2.12 -0.12 -2.38
N ARG A 132 -3.45 -0.07 -2.42
CA ARG A 132 -4.23 1.06 -2.94
C ARG A 132 -4.82 1.80 -1.76
N PHE A 133 -4.49 3.08 -1.67
CA PHE A 133 -4.89 3.94 -0.58
C PHE A 133 -5.74 5.10 -1.08
N TYR A 134 -6.37 5.82 -0.18
CA TYR A 134 -7.22 6.96 -0.51
C TYR A 134 -7.12 8.03 0.56
N THR A 135 -7.43 9.27 0.18
CA THR A 135 -7.55 10.39 1.12
C THR A 135 -8.96 10.45 1.71
N PRO A 136 -9.18 11.11 2.86
CA PRO A 136 -10.47 11.13 3.52
C PRO A 136 -11.55 11.80 2.65
N GLU A 137 -11.16 12.74 1.79
CA GLU A 137 -12.07 13.41 0.85
C GLU A 137 -12.67 12.43 -0.16
N ARG A 138 -11.91 11.40 -0.58
CA ARG A 138 -12.45 10.36 -1.48
C ARG A 138 -13.52 9.52 -0.81
N GLU A 139 -13.38 9.26 0.48
CA GLU A 139 -14.39 8.53 1.26
C GLU A 139 -15.67 9.37 1.47
N ILE A 140 -15.51 10.68 1.70
CA ILE A 140 -16.65 11.62 1.72
C ILE A 140 -17.36 11.63 0.37
N LEU A 141 -16.62 11.67 -0.74
CA LEU A 141 -17.18 11.64 -2.09
C LEU A 141 -17.94 10.33 -2.36
N LEU A 142 -17.36 9.18 -2.01
CA LEU A 142 -18.00 7.87 -2.16
C LEU A 142 -19.31 7.81 -1.36
N THR A 143 -19.29 8.27 -0.11
CA THR A 143 -20.47 8.29 0.75
C THR A 143 -21.56 9.19 0.19
N THR A 144 -21.19 10.38 -0.30
CA THR A 144 -22.11 11.33 -0.93
C THR A 144 -22.74 10.72 -2.18
N PHE A 145 -21.93 10.12 -3.05
CA PHE A 145 -22.38 9.45 -4.26
C PHE A 145 -23.36 8.32 -3.93
N GLY A 146 -23.01 7.43 -3.00
CA GLY A 146 -23.87 6.32 -2.58
C GLY A 146 -25.21 6.80 -2.00
N THR A 147 -25.19 7.88 -1.20
CA THR A 147 -26.40 8.46 -0.60
C THR A 147 -27.35 9.02 -1.65
N ILE A 148 -26.83 9.75 -2.64
CA ILE A 148 -27.63 10.31 -3.74
C ILE A 148 -28.30 9.17 -4.53
N TRP A 149 -27.54 8.16 -4.92
CA TRP A 149 -28.09 7.05 -5.70
C TRP A 149 -29.08 6.19 -4.92
N LEU A 150 -28.87 6.00 -3.62
CA LEU A 150 -29.84 5.34 -2.76
C LEU A 150 -31.17 6.11 -2.71
N ALA A 151 -31.11 7.44 -2.55
CA ALA A 151 -32.31 8.27 -2.56
C ALA A 151 -33.05 8.19 -3.91
N VAL A 152 -32.33 8.26 -5.03
CA VAL A 152 -32.90 8.09 -6.37
C VAL A 152 -33.55 6.71 -6.53
N ALA A 153 -32.87 5.64 -6.11
CA ALA A 153 -33.39 4.29 -6.17
C ALA A 153 -34.68 4.14 -5.35
N LEU A 154 -34.75 4.73 -4.15
CA LEU A 154 -35.95 4.73 -3.34
C LEU A 154 -37.10 5.46 -4.05
N VAL A 155 -36.89 6.67 -4.55
CA VAL A 155 -37.94 7.45 -5.24
C VAL A 155 -38.50 6.70 -6.46
N LEU A 156 -37.65 5.97 -7.20
CA LEU A 156 -38.07 5.23 -8.39
C LEU A 156 -38.71 3.88 -8.05
N LEU A 157 -38.22 3.15 -7.05
CA LEU A 157 -38.65 1.79 -6.76
C LEU A 157 -39.81 1.72 -5.75
N LEU A 158 -39.90 2.64 -4.78
CA LEU A 158 -40.99 2.60 -3.78
C LEU A 158 -42.38 2.59 -4.43
N PRO A 159 -42.68 3.46 -5.41
CA PRO A 159 -44.01 3.48 -6.04
C PRO A 159 -44.34 2.17 -6.75
N LEU A 160 -43.37 1.57 -7.43
CA LEU A 160 -43.54 0.29 -8.14
C LEU A 160 -43.76 -0.87 -7.16
N LEU A 161 -43.02 -0.90 -6.05
CA LEU A 161 -43.18 -1.90 -5.01
C LEU A 161 -44.54 -1.78 -4.31
N ILE A 162 -45.01 -0.56 -4.05
CA ILE A 162 -46.35 -0.31 -3.48
C ILE A 162 -47.45 -0.74 -4.46
N SER A 163 -47.30 -0.43 -5.76
CA SER A 163 -48.28 -0.80 -6.80
C SER A 163 -48.43 -2.32 -6.94
N ARG A 164 -47.31 -3.07 -7.02
CA ARG A 164 -47.33 -4.54 -7.11
C ARG A 164 -47.96 -5.22 -5.89
N ARG A 165 -47.85 -4.61 -4.71
CA ARG A 165 -48.44 -5.14 -3.49
C ARG A 165 -49.96 -4.97 -3.45
N LYS A 166 -50.52 -4.00 -4.19
CA LYS A 166 -51.97 -3.78 -4.34
C LYS A 166 -52.63 -4.65 -5.42
N GLU A 167 -51.86 -5.19 -6.36
CA GLU A 167 -52.37 -6.09 -7.42
C GLU A 167 -52.37 -7.57 -6.99
N GLY A 168 -51.69 -7.91 -5.89
CA GLY A 168 -51.61 -9.27 -5.35
C GLY A 168 -52.61 -9.58 -4.22
N GLU A 169 -53.52 -8.67 -3.92
CA GLU A 169 -54.65 -8.80 -2.97
C GLU A 169 -55.97 -8.69 -3.74
#